data_AF-A0A7X1IHV3-F1
#
_entry.id   AF-A0A7X1IHV3-F1
#
_cell.length_a   1.000
_cell.length_b   1.000
_cell.length_c   1.000
_cell.angle_alpha   90.00
_cell.angle_beta   90.00
_cell.angle_gamma   90.00
#
_symmetry.space_group_name_H-M   'P 1'
#
loop_
_entity.id
_entity.type
_entity.pdbx_description
1 polymer ?
#
loop_
_entity_poly.entity_id
_entity_poly.type
_entity_poly.pdbx_seq_one_letter_code
_entity_poly.pdbx_strand_id
1 'polypeptide(L)'
;MPGRRATLTLLLALLLFTVLTGPSGSAAAHGAGRPVLPPALSRIPTHDRVVFLTIDDGWYRDPSAAALLRDRRVPVSLFPLPGAVDQDPGYFWQLTAGRRSAVGNHTVGHPDLTTLDPAGQRREICGARDRLAAAFGRAPVLLRPPFGRYDDTTRAAARACGVRALVTWTHDFTTWGDAPPPVPRLRRGDVVLLHFTPTLTADLGRALDAAREAGLVPAPLGAYVP
;
A
#
# COMPACT_ATOMS: atom_id res chain seq x y z
N MET A 1 29.37 70.10 51.02
CA MET A 1 29.47 69.33 52.27
C MET A 1 28.39 69.81 53.23
N PRO A 2 27.78 69.02 54.12
CA PRO A 2 27.52 67.57 54.23
C PRO A 2 25.99 67.34 53.92
N GLY A 3 25.28 66.24 54.14
CA GLY A 3 25.50 64.97 54.79
C GLY A 3 24.14 64.26 54.85
N ARG A 4 24.14 62.97 54.50
CA ARG A 4 23.02 62.00 54.58
C ARG A 4 22.29 62.04 55.92
N ARG A 5 20.98 61.72 55.90
CA ARG A 5 20.32 60.68 56.72
C ARG A 5 18.81 60.67 56.39
N ALA A 6 18.37 59.64 55.66
CA ALA A 6 16.95 59.28 55.57
C ALA A 6 16.77 57.98 56.35
N THR A 7 15.91 58.04 57.36
CA THR A 7 15.67 57.02 58.36
C THR A 7 14.75 55.93 57.80
N LEU A 8 15.17 54.68 57.98
CA LEU A 8 14.40 53.46 57.72
C LEU A 8 13.09 53.47 58.54
N THR A 9 11.95 53.22 57.90
CA THR A 9 10.76 52.69 58.58
C THR A 9 10.31 51.44 57.82
N LEU A 10 10.55 50.28 58.42
CA LEU A 10 10.25 48.95 57.88
C LEU A 10 8.79 48.62 58.23
N LEU A 11 7.90 48.60 57.24
CA LEU A 11 6.55 48.06 57.36
C LEU A 11 6.59 46.55 57.07
N LEU A 12 6.39 45.75 58.12
CA LEU A 12 6.30 44.30 58.05
C LEU A 12 4.89 43.90 57.57
N ALA A 13 4.75 43.53 56.29
CA ALA A 13 3.51 42.94 55.76
C ALA A 13 3.58 41.41 55.88
N LEU A 14 2.81 40.84 56.81
CA LEU A 14 2.64 39.40 56.97
C LEU A 14 1.65 38.90 55.90
N LEU A 15 2.15 38.26 54.84
CA LEU A 15 1.33 37.58 53.82
C LEU A 15 1.33 36.08 54.10
N LEU A 16 0.18 35.57 54.56
CA LEU A 16 -0.12 34.14 54.73
C LEU A 16 -0.23 33.50 53.34
N PHE A 17 0.75 32.68 52.94
CA PHE A 17 0.62 31.79 51.79
C PHE A 17 -0.02 30.47 52.24
N THR A 18 -1.33 30.33 52.04
CA THR A 18 -1.99 29.01 52.09
C THR A 18 -1.71 28.28 50.78
N VAL A 19 -0.79 27.31 50.81
CA VAL A 19 -0.56 26.37 49.71
C VAL A 19 -1.71 25.36 49.72
N LEU A 20 -2.69 25.51 48.81
CA LEU A 20 -3.63 24.45 48.50
C LEU A 20 -2.91 23.38 47.67
N THR A 21 -2.49 22.29 48.31
CA THR A 21 -2.05 21.08 47.64
C THR A 21 -3.27 20.38 47.01
N GLY A 22 -3.55 20.71 45.75
CA GLY A 22 -4.48 19.92 44.95
C GLY A 22 -3.97 18.48 44.80
N PRO A 23 -4.84 17.46 44.75
CA PRO A 23 -4.41 16.09 44.60
C PRO A 23 -3.75 15.92 43.23
N SER A 24 -2.50 15.47 43.24
CA SER A 24 -1.76 15.06 42.06
C SER A 24 -2.56 13.96 41.35
N GLY A 25 -3.27 14.33 40.28
CA GLY A 25 -3.85 13.36 39.38
C GLY A 25 -2.74 12.59 38.70
N SER A 26 -2.44 11.39 39.19
CA SER A 26 -1.72 10.38 38.42
C SER A 26 -2.55 10.11 37.17
N ALA A 27 -2.16 10.72 36.05
CA ALA A 27 -2.60 10.31 34.74
C ALA A 27 -2.18 8.84 34.57
N ALA A 28 -3.13 7.93 34.74
CA ALA A 28 -2.97 6.54 34.37
C ALA A 28 -2.55 6.50 32.90
N ALA A 29 -1.31 6.11 32.66
CA ALA A 29 -0.79 5.83 31.34
C ALA A 29 -1.73 4.79 30.70
N HIS A 30 -2.58 5.26 29.79
CA HIS A 30 -3.32 4.38 28.91
C HIS A 30 -2.27 3.56 28.16
N GLY A 31 -2.27 2.24 28.38
CA GLY A 31 -1.37 1.33 27.71
C GLY A 31 -1.46 1.55 26.21
N ALA A 32 -0.41 2.17 25.65
CA ALA A 32 -0.27 2.30 24.21
C ALA A 32 -0.08 0.90 23.65
N GLY A 33 -1.18 0.24 23.26
CA GLY A 33 -1.14 -1.01 22.53
C GLY A 33 -0.22 -0.86 21.32
N ARG A 34 0.56 -1.90 21.01
CA ARG A 34 1.41 -1.92 19.82
C ARG A 34 0.59 -1.45 18.60
N PRO A 35 1.11 -0.54 17.76
CA PRO A 35 0.39 -0.09 16.58
C PRO A 35 -0.04 -1.30 15.75
N VAL A 36 -1.34 -1.38 15.42
CA VAL A 36 -1.85 -2.42 14.53
C VAL A 36 -1.19 -2.22 13.17
N LEU A 37 -0.42 -3.23 12.75
CA LEU A 37 0.26 -3.26 11.46
C LEU A 37 -0.72 -3.66 10.35
N PRO A 38 -0.59 -3.10 9.12
CA PRO A 38 -1.37 -3.53 7.97
C PRO A 38 -1.24 -5.05 7.77
N PRO A 39 -2.35 -5.78 7.59
CA PRO A 39 -2.29 -7.20 7.29
C PRO A 39 -1.56 -7.44 5.96
N ALA A 40 -0.93 -8.59 5.84
CA ALA A 40 -0.39 -9.09 4.58
C ALA A 40 -1.29 -10.23 4.08
N LEU A 41 -1.83 -10.07 2.88
CA LEU A 41 -2.85 -10.95 2.32
C LEU A 41 -2.33 -11.58 1.01
N SER A 42 -2.05 -12.88 1.03
CA SER A 42 -1.79 -13.66 -0.19
C SER A 42 -3.07 -14.18 -0.84
N ARG A 43 -4.11 -14.37 -0.03
CA ARG A 43 -5.48 -14.73 -0.42
C ARG A 43 -6.45 -13.82 0.32
N ILE A 44 -7.52 -13.40 -0.35
CA ILE A 44 -8.54 -12.54 0.23
C ILE A 44 -9.66 -13.39 0.84
N PRO A 45 -9.95 -13.26 2.14
CA PRO A 45 -11.09 -13.94 2.76
C PRO A 45 -12.41 -13.45 2.14
N THR A 46 -13.13 -14.34 1.47
CA THR A 46 -14.44 -14.04 0.87
C THR A 46 -15.28 -15.30 0.70
N HIS A 47 -16.60 -15.11 0.71
CA HIS A 47 -17.57 -16.14 0.35
C HIS A 47 -17.95 -16.08 -1.14
N ASP A 48 -17.66 -14.97 -1.81
CA ASP A 48 -17.98 -14.77 -3.22
C ASP A 48 -17.12 -15.66 -4.10
N ARG A 49 -17.68 -16.10 -5.24
CA ARG A 49 -16.99 -16.93 -6.23
C ARG A 49 -16.08 -16.08 -7.12
N VAL A 50 -15.09 -15.44 -6.51
CA VAL A 50 -14.22 -14.48 -7.18
C VAL A 50 -12.75 -14.84 -7.11
N VAL A 51 -11.99 -14.35 -8.09
CA VAL A 51 -10.53 -14.35 -8.13
C VAL A 51 -10.04 -12.91 -8.37
N PHE A 52 -8.85 -12.59 -7.90
CA PHE A 52 -8.24 -11.27 -8.04
C PHE A 52 -7.05 -11.34 -8.97
N LEU A 53 -7.19 -10.81 -10.18
CA LEU A 53 -6.11 -10.71 -11.14
C LEU A 53 -5.30 -9.44 -10.86
N THR A 54 -3.98 -9.58 -10.72
CA THR A 54 -3.08 -8.47 -10.42
C THR A 54 -1.88 -8.44 -11.36
N ILE A 55 -1.39 -7.25 -11.69
CA ILE A 55 -0.33 -7.07 -12.69
C ILE A 55 0.73 -6.10 -12.15
N ASP A 56 1.98 -6.55 -12.09
CA ASP A 56 3.10 -5.83 -11.47
C ASP A 56 4.05 -5.19 -12.51
N ASP A 57 4.77 -4.17 -12.05
CA ASP A 57 5.82 -3.37 -12.73
C ASP A 57 5.35 -2.30 -13.71
N GLY A 58 5.15 -2.64 -14.98
CA GLY A 58 4.68 -1.69 -16.00
C GLY A 58 5.68 -1.32 -17.09
N TRP A 59 6.89 -1.88 -17.09
CA TRP A 59 7.93 -1.50 -18.06
C TRP A 59 7.57 -1.90 -19.50
N TYR A 60 6.89 -3.03 -19.69
CA TYR A 60 6.36 -3.42 -20.99
C TYR A 60 4.88 -3.06 -21.13
N ARG A 61 4.51 -2.42 -22.23
CA ARG A 61 3.11 -2.05 -22.52
C ARG A 61 2.61 -2.88 -23.68
N ASP A 62 1.85 -3.93 -23.39
CA ASP A 62 1.22 -4.78 -24.40
C ASP A 62 -0.14 -4.17 -24.80
N PRO A 63 -0.32 -3.66 -26.03
CA PRO A 63 -1.60 -3.11 -26.48
C PRO A 63 -2.69 -4.19 -26.59
N SER A 64 -2.32 -5.43 -26.88
CA SER A 64 -3.26 -6.56 -26.99
C SER A 64 -3.82 -6.92 -25.62
N ALA A 65 -2.99 -6.83 -24.57
CA ALA A 65 -3.45 -7.04 -23.19
C ALA A 65 -4.44 -5.96 -22.77
N ALA A 66 -4.12 -4.69 -23.07
CA ALA A 66 -5.03 -3.58 -22.81
C ALA A 66 -6.36 -3.71 -23.56
N ALA A 67 -6.32 -4.17 -24.81
CA ALA A 67 -7.52 -4.46 -25.59
C ALA A 67 -8.35 -5.59 -24.97
N LEU A 68 -7.71 -6.71 -24.61
CA LEU A 68 -8.38 -7.85 -23.98
C LEU A 68 -9.09 -7.44 -22.69
N LEU A 69 -8.41 -6.71 -21.80
CA LEU A 69 -8.98 -6.25 -20.53
C LEU A 69 -10.18 -5.32 -20.74
N ARG A 70 -10.06 -4.37 -21.68
CA ARG A 70 -11.13 -3.43 -22.03
C ARG A 70 -12.33 -4.13 -22.65
N ASP A 71 -12.11 -4.93 -23.69
CA ASP A 71 -13.16 -5.52 -24.51
C ASP A 71 -13.94 -6.58 -23.72
N ARG A 72 -13.25 -7.33 -22.86
CA ARG A 72 -13.87 -8.30 -21.94
C ARG A 72 -14.32 -7.70 -20.61
N ARG A 73 -14.07 -6.41 -20.38
CA ARG A 73 -14.39 -5.68 -19.14
C ARG A 73 -13.85 -6.37 -17.87
N VAL A 74 -12.66 -6.96 -17.96
CA VAL A 74 -12.04 -7.71 -16.86
C VAL A 74 -11.48 -6.73 -15.81
N PRO A 75 -11.94 -6.76 -14.55
CA PRO A 75 -11.31 -5.97 -13.49
C PRO A 75 -9.95 -6.56 -13.11
N VAL A 76 -8.94 -5.70 -12.99
CA VAL A 76 -7.59 -6.05 -12.53
C VAL A 76 -7.10 -5.06 -11.48
N SER A 77 -6.12 -5.44 -10.66
CA SER A 77 -5.39 -4.49 -9.82
C SER A 77 -3.96 -4.35 -10.30
N LEU A 78 -3.59 -3.14 -10.70
CA LEU A 78 -2.28 -2.81 -11.23
C LEU A 78 -1.38 -2.37 -10.07
N PHE A 79 -0.16 -2.87 -10.01
CA PHE A 79 0.87 -2.40 -9.08
C PHE A 79 2.05 -1.88 -9.90
N PRO A 80 1.90 -0.71 -10.55
CA PRO A 80 2.95 -0.18 -11.39
C PRO A 80 4.03 0.51 -10.56
N LEU A 81 5.25 0.51 -11.09
CA LEU A 81 6.32 1.40 -10.67
C LEU A 81 6.02 2.80 -11.22
N PRO A 82 6.16 3.88 -10.41
CA PRO A 82 5.92 5.24 -10.88
C PRO A 82 6.75 5.60 -12.12
N GLY A 83 8.00 5.16 -12.20
CA GLY A 83 8.85 5.41 -13.36
C GLY A 83 8.34 4.77 -14.66
N ALA A 84 7.64 3.63 -14.56
CA ALA A 84 6.99 3.02 -15.70
C ALA A 84 5.74 3.79 -16.15
N VAL A 85 4.99 4.35 -15.19
CA VAL A 85 3.85 5.23 -15.47
C VAL A 85 4.30 6.51 -16.17
N ASP A 86 5.36 7.15 -15.68
CA ASP A 86 5.85 8.43 -16.22
C ASP A 86 6.24 8.35 -17.71
N GLN A 87 6.72 7.19 -18.16
CA GLN A 87 7.12 6.97 -19.55
C GLN A 87 5.93 6.85 -20.51
N ASP A 88 4.79 6.34 -20.06
CA ASP A 88 3.57 6.25 -20.86
C ASP A 88 2.30 6.31 -19.98
N PRO A 89 1.94 7.50 -19.49
CA PRO A 89 0.75 7.65 -18.65
C PRO A 89 -0.54 7.25 -19.38
N GLY A 90 -0.58 7.45 -20.71
CA GLY A 90 -1.74 7.18 -21.55
C GLY A 90 -2.16 5.72 -21.51
N TYR A 91 -1.19 4.80 -21.59
CA TYR A 91 -1.44 3.37 -21.47
C TYR A 91 -2.10 3.01 -20.13
N PHE A 92 -1.58 3.51 -19.00
CA PHE A 92 -2.15 3.20 -17.68
C PHE A 92 -3.49 3.89 -17.44
N TRP A 93 -3.70 5.10 -17.97
CA TRP A 93 -5.01 5.75 -17.93
C TRP A 93 -6.07 4.96 -18.69
N GLN A 94 -5.71 4.37 -19.84
CA GLN A 94 -6.63 3.49 -20.57
C GLN A 94 -7.01 2.25 -19.74
N LEU A 95 -6.05 1.63 -19.05
CA LEU A 95 -6.31 0.46 -18.19
C LEU A 95 -7.17 0.77 -16.97
N THR A 96 -7.09 2.00 -16.46
CA THR A 96 -7.83 2.45 -15.26
C THR A 96 -9.13 3.20 -15.59
N ALA A 97 -9.39 3.44 -16.88
CA ALA A 97 -10.59 4.09 -17.36
C ALA A 97 -11.87 3.35 -16.89
N GLY A 98 -12.90 4.12 -16.54
CA GLY A 98 -14.16 3.57 -16.04
C GLY A 98 -14.07 2.89 -14.66
N ARG A 99 -12.97 3.08 -13.92
CA ARG A 99 -12.77 2.61 -12.52
C ARG A 99 -12.87 1.10 -12.33
N ARG A 100 -12.69 0.30 -13.40
CA ARG A 100 -12.68 -1.18 -13.32
C ARG A 100 -11.39 -1.71 -12.71
N SER A 101 -10.28 -1.04 -13.01
CA SER A 101 -8.97 -1.37 -12.49
C SER A 101 -8.56 -0.41 -11.38
N ALA A 102 -7.95 -0.95 -10.34
CA ALA A 102 -7.39 -0.18 -9.23
C ALA A 102 -5.88 -0.09 -9.35
N VAL A 103 -5.29 1.00 -8.85
CA VAL A 103 -3.84 1.19 -8.77
C VAL A 103 -3.39 0.96 -7.32
N GLY A 104 -2.46 0.05 -7.14
CA GLY A 104 -1.70 -0.18 -5.94
C GLY A 104 -0.26 0.34 -6.06
N ASN A 105 0.48 0.25 -4.97
CA ASN A 105 1.85 0.74 -4.84
C ASN A 105 2.83 -0.42 -4.99
N HIS A 106 3.85 -0.27 -5.84
CA HIS A 106 4.92 -1.26 -6.01
C HIS A 106 6.32 -0.69 -5.73
N THR A 107 6.42 0.28 -4.82
CA THR A 107 7.62 1.07 -4.51
C THR A 107 8.09 1.96 -5.65
N VAL A 108 9.14 2.75 -5.44
CA VAL A 108 9.66 3.67 -6.47
C VAL A 108 10.58 2.90 -7.42
N GLY A 109 11.53 2.15 -6.88
CA GLY A 109 12.64 1.53 -7.61
C GLY A 109 12.65 0.01 -7.63
N HIS A 110 11.60 -0.64 -7.09
CA HIS A 110 11.54 -2.10 -6.95
C HIS A 110 12.69 -2.74 -6.10
N PRO A 111 13.18 -2.13 -4.99
CA PRO A 111 14.17 -2.79 -4.15
C PRO A 111 13.52 -3.85 -3.25
N ASP A 112 14.31 -4.83 -2.80
CA ASP A 112 13.93 -5.66 -1.65
C ASP A 112 13.90 -4.78 -0.39
N LEU A 113 12.68 -4.43 0.06
CA LEU A 113 12.48 -3.53 1.19
C LEU A 113 13.15 -4.04 2.47
N THR A 114 13.31 -5.36 2.64
CA THR A 114 13.94 -5.93 3.85
C THR A 114 15.45 -5.66 3.93
N THR A 115 16.06 -5.24 2.81
CA THR A 115 17.48 -4.84 2.75
C THR A 115 17.71 -3.37 3.07
N LEU A 116 16.64 -2.58 3.21
CA LEU A 116 16.70 -1.15 3.46
C LEU A 116 16.47 -0.82 4.93
N ASP A 117 17.08 0.28 5.37
CA ASP A 117 16.78 0.89 6.65
C ASP A 117 15.34 1.46 6.69
N PRO A 118 14.76 1.72 7.87
CA PRO A 118 13.39 2.21 7.97
C PRO A 118 13.10 3.49 7.17
N ALA A 119 14.09 4.39 7.06
CA ALA A 119 13.98 5.61 6.28
C ALA A 119 13.95 5.31 4.77
N GLY A 120 14.77 4.38 4.28
CA GLY A 120 14.76 3.88 2.91
C GLY A 120 13.44 3.25 2.53
N GLN A 121 12.90 2.37 3.38
CA GLN A 121 11.59 1.77 3.15
C GLN A 121 10.48 2.83 3.06
N ARG A 122 10.51 3.85 3.92
CA ARG A 122 9.55 4.97 3.85
C ARG A 122 9.71 5.80 2.56
N ARG A 123 10.94 6.07 2.11
CA ARG A 123 11.17 6.80 0.85
C ARG A 123 10.58 6.07 -0.34
N GLU A 124 10.80 4.76 -0.42
CA GLU A 124 10.24 3.89 -1.46
C GLU A 124 8.71 3.85 -1.43
N ILE A 125 8.11 3.64 -0.26
CA ILE A 125 6.66 3.46 -0.18
C ILE A 125 5.93 4.80 -0.32
N CYS A 126 6.31 5.83 0.45
CA CYS A 126 5.65 7.13 0.42
C CYS A 126 5.93 7.86 -0.91
N GLY A 127 7.15 7.77 -1.46
CA GLY A 127 7.49 8.38 -2.74
C GLY A 127 6.65 7.82 -3.89
N ALA A 128 6.44 6.50 -3.91
CA ALA A 128 5.57 5.87 -4.90
C ALA A 128 4.10 6.26 -4.70
N ARG A 129 3.62 6.31 -3.46
CA ARG A 129 2.27 6.81 -3.15
C ARG A 129 2.04 8.20 -3.73
N ASP A 130 2.96 9.12 -3.50
CA ASP A 130 2.80 10.53 -3.90
C ASP A 130 2.82 10.69 -5.43
N ARG A 131 3.75 10.00 -6.11
CA ARG A 131 3.83 10.01 -7.58
C ARG A 131 2.60 9.39 -8.23
N LEU A 132 2.13 8.25 -7.72
CA LEU A 132 0.92 7.59 -8.23
C LEU A 132 -0.34 8.42 -7.90
N ALA A 133 -0.38 9.09 -6.75
CA ALA A 133 -1.47 10.02 -6.42
C ALA A 133 -1.53 11.19 -7.42
N ALA A 134 -0.38 11.75 -7.81
CA ALA A 134 -0.32 12.78 -8.83
C ALA A 134 -0.78 12.27 -10.21
N ALA A 135 -0.40 11.04 -10.59
CA ALA A 135 -0.73 10.48 -11.90
C ALA A 135 -2.20 10.03 -12.05
N PHE A 136 -2.83 9.54 -10.96
CA PHE A 136 -4.17 8.93 -11.00
C PHE A 136 -5.23 9.68 -10.18
N GLY A 137 -4.85 10.79 -9.53
CA GLY A 137 -5.73 11.61 -8.69
C GLY A 137 -6.14 10.96 -7.36
N ARG A 138 -5.58 9.80 -7.01
CA ARG A 138 -5.85 9.10 -5.75
C ARG A 138 -4.61 8.36 -5.26
N ALA A 139 -4.33 8.47 -3.97
CA ALA A 139 -3.23 7.74 -3.35
C ALA A 139 -3.55 6.23 -3.29
N PRO A 140 -2.64 5.33 -3.74
CA PRO A 140 -2.82 3.91 -3.57
C PRO A 140 -2.79 3.54 -2.08
N VAL A 141 -3.73 2.70 -1.66
CA VAL A 141 -3.85 2.23 -0.26
C VAL A 141 -3.40 0.79 -0.08
N LEU A 142 -3.02 0.11 -1.17
CA LEU A 142 -2.50 -1.25 -1.16
C LEU A 142 -1.03 -1.22 -1.55
N LEU A 143 -0.21 -2.02 -0.88
CA LEU A 143 1.22 -2.21 -1.20
C LEU A 143 1.46 -3.63 -1.69
N ARG A 144 2.16 -3.77 -2.80
CA ARG A 144 2.78 -5.01 -3.29
C ARG A 144 4.27 -4.91 -2.99
N PRO A 145 4.79 -5.56 -1.93
CA PRO A 145 6.22 -5.54 -1.66
C PRO A 145 6.95 -6.23 -2.82
N PRO A 146 8.01 -5.62 -3.39
CA PRO A 146 8.85 -6.27 -4.39
C PRO A 146 9.29 -7.66 -3.92
N PHE A 147 9.27 -8.63 -4.84
CA PHE A 147 9.59 -10.04 -4.58
C PHE A 147 8.70 -10.73 -3.51
N GLY A 148 7.61 -10.10 -3.07
CA GLY A 148 6.78 -10.57 -1.97
C GLY A 148 7.46 -10.51 -0.60
N ARG A 149 8.61 -9.82 -0.49
CA ARG A 149 9.42 -9.76 0.74
C ARG A 149 9.04 -8.56 1.58
N TYR A 150 8.75 -8.80 2.86
CA TYR A 150 8.42 -7.78 3.83
C TYR A 150 8.69 -8.29 5.25
N ASP A 151 8.87 -7.37 6.18
CA ASP A 151 8.95 -7.63 7.62
C ASP A 151 8.08 -6.63 8.43
N ASP A 152 8.20 -6.65 9.76
CA ASP A 152 7.50 -5.70 10.63
C ASP A 152 7.91 -4.24 10.35
N THR A 153 9.17 -4.02 9.98
CA THR A 153 9.68 -2.70 9.60
C THR A 153 8.97 -2.19 8.35
N THR A 154 8.80 -3.05 7.34
CA THR A 154 8.05 -2.76 6.11
C THR A 154 6.61 -2.45 6.40
N ARG A 155 5.95 -3.24 7.24
CA ARG A 155 4.54 -2.99 7.60
C ARG A 155 4.38 -1.70 8.39
N ALA A 156 5.32 -1.36 9.27
CA ALA A 156 5.31 -0.10 10.00
C ALA A 156 5.52 1.11 9.07
N ALA A 157 6.48 1.02 8.13
CA ALA A 157 6.69 2.04 7.11
C ALA A 157 5.45 2.21 6.21
N ALA A 158 4.87 1.10 5.75
CA ALA A 158 3.65 1.06 4.95
C ALA A 158 2.47 1.75 5.67
N ARG A 159 2.23 1.40 6.93
CA ARG A 159 1.21 2.05 7.78
C ARG A 159 1.41 3.56 7.82
N ALA A 160 2.65 3.98 8.04
CA ALA A 160 3.00 5.38 8.18
C ALA A 160 2.92 6.16 6.85
N CYS A 161 2.85 5.45 5.72
CA CYS A 161 2.55 5.99 4.39
C CYS A 161 1.05 5.89 4.02
N GLY A 162 0.17 5.34 4.88
CA GLY A 162 -1.27 5.24 4.62
C GLY A 162 -1.70 3.94 3.92
N VAL A 163 -0.85 2.92 3.90
CA VAL A 163 -1.20 1.59 3.37
C VAL A 163 -2.16 0.88 4.34
N ARG A 164 -3.27 0.37 3.81
CA ARG A 164 -4.28 -0.41 4.53
C ARG A 164 -3.94 -1.90 4.57
N ALA A 165 -3.36 -2.44 3.51
CA ALA A 165 -2.89 -3.83 3.47
C ALA A 165 -1.71 -4.00 2.53
N LEU A 166 -0.86 -4.97 2.86
CA LEU A 166 0.09 -5.56 1.93
C LEU A 166 -0.62 -6.69 1.19
N VAL A 167 -0.43 -6.79 -0.12
CA VAL A 167 -1.03 -7.83 -0.95
C VAL A 167 0.10 -8.59 -1.64
N THR A 168 0.17 -9.89 -1.39
CA THR A 168 1.02 -10.82 -2.14
C THR A 168 0.12 -11.71 -3.02
N TRP A 169 0.51 -12.94 -3.34
CA TRP A 169 -0.26 -13.79 -4.25
C TRP A 169 -0.31 -15.24 -3.77
N THR A 170 -1.31 -15.97 -4.25
CA THR A 170 -1.35 -17.43 -4.11
C THR A 170 -0.63 -18.10 -5.28
N HIS A 171 -0.79 -17.55 -6.49
CA HIS A 171 -0.32 -18.19 -7.71
C HIS A 171 0.32 -17.16 -8.64
N ASP A 172 1.51 -17.47 -9.15
CA ASP A 172 2.17 -16.71 -10.20
C ASP A 172 1.90 -17.39 -11.56
N PHE A 173 1.32 -16.64 -12.48
CA PHE A 173 0.99 -17.09 -13.83
C PHE A 173 1.97 -16.56 -14.87
N THR A 174 2.99 -15.80 -14.47
CA THR A 174 3.90 -15.11 -15.37
C THR A 174 4.85 -16.10 -16.03
N THR A 175 4.95 -16.04 -17.36
CA THR A 175 5.81 -16.95 -18.14
C THR A 175 7.29 -16.55 -18.10
N TRP A 176 7.60 -15.28 -17.84
CA TRP A 176 8.97 -14.72 -17.82
C TRP A 176 9.84 -14.98 -19.07
N GLY A 177 9.23 -15.39 -20.19
CA GLY A 177 9.93 -15.75 -21.42
C GLY A 177 10.39 -17.21 -21.50
N ASP A 178 10.10 -18.02 -20.47
CA ASP A 178 10.35 -19.46 -20.42
C ASP A 178 9.09 -20.26 -20.81
N ALA A 179 9.01 -21.52 -20.38
CA ALA A 179 7.77 -22.29 -20.45
C ALA A 179 6.74 -21.74 -19.45
N PRO A 180 5.44 -21.68 -19.81
CA PRO A 180 4.38 -21.33 -18.89
C PRO A 180 4.42 -22.16 -17.59
N PRO A 181 4.22 -21.54 -16.41
CA PRO A 181 4.08 -22.31 -15.17
C PRO A 181 2.85 -23.23 -15.24
N PRO A 182 2.85 -24.35 -14.49
CA PRO A 182 1.67 -25.22 -14.38
C PRO A 182 0.45 -24.42 -13.92
N VAL A 183 -0.69 -24.63 -14.57
CA VAL A 183 -1.95 -23.95 -14.22
C VAL A 183 -2.59 -24.62 -13.01
N PRO A 184 -2.68 -23.95 -11.85
CA PRO A 184 -3.32 -24.50 -10.67
C PRO A 184 -4.85 -24.43 -10.78
N ARG A 185 -5.55 -25.29 -10.02
CA ARG A 185 -6.99 -25.13 -9.79
C ARG A 185 -7.22 -23.95 -8.86
N LEU A 186 -7.71 -22.84 -9.41
CA LEU A 186 -8.04 -21.64 -8.65
C LEU A 186 -9.19 -21.88 -7.67
N ARG A 187 -9.16 -21.17 -6.55
CA ARG A 187 -10.17 -21.18 -5.49
C ARG A 187 -10.61 -19.74 -5.22
N ARG A 188 -11.80 -19.59 -4.63
CA ARG A 188 -12.30 -18.27 -4.23
C ARG A 188 -11.29 -17.53 -3.37
N GLY A 189 -11.17 -16.23 -3.60
CA GLY A 189 -10.23 -15.38 -2.87
C GLY A 189 -8.80 -15.41 -3.36
N ASP A 190 -8.46 -16.27 -4.33
CA ASP A 190 -7.10 -16.31 -4.86
C ASP A 190 -6.66 -14.99 -5.46
N VAL A 191 -5.41 -14.62 -5.18
CA VAL A 191 -4.74 -13.50 -5.84
C VAL A 191 -3.75 -14.09 -6.83
N VAL A 192 -3.95 -13.76 -8.11
CA VAL A 192 -3.12 -14.19 -9.23
C VAL A 192 -2.15 -13.07 -9.56
N LEU A 193 -0.86 -13.41 -9.63
CA LEU A 193 0.21 -12.52 -10.07
C LEU A 193 0.48 -12.72 -11.56
N LEU A 194 0.57 -11.59 -12.26
CA LEU A 194 0.99 -11.43 -13.64
C LEU A 194 1.97 -10.25 -13.68
N HIS A 195 2.72 -10.10 -14.76
CA HIS A 195 3.61 -8.94 -14.94
C HIS A 195 3.42 -8.31 -16.31
N PHE A 196 3.72 -7.03 -16.38
CA PHE A 196 3.84 -6.29 -17.63
C PHE A 196 5.08 -6.78 -18.42
N THR A 197 4.89 -7.87 -19.16
CA THR A 197 5.90 -8.55 -20.00
C THR A 197 5.34 -8.77 -21.42
N PRO A 198 6.19 -9.17 -22.40
CA PRO A 198 5.73 -9.59 -23.72
C PRO A 198 4.72 -10.75 -23.73
N THR A 199 4.63 -11.52 -22.64
CA THR A 199 3.71 -12.66 -22.52
C THR A 199 2.38 -12.30 -21.86
N LEU A 200 2.17 -11.04 -21.44
CA LEU A 200 1.03 -10.64 -20.62
C LEU A 200 -0.33 -11.03 -21.23
N THR A 201 -0.53 -10.84 -22.54
CA THR A 201 -1.80 -11.24 -23.20
C THR A 201 -2.07 -12.74 -23.06
N ALA A 202 -1.05 -13.57 -23.28
CA ALA A 202 -1.18 -15.02 -23.17
C ALA A 202 -1.40 -15.46 -21.71
N ASP A 203 -0.67 -14.86 -20.78
CA ASP A 203 -0.74 -15.16 -19.34
C ASP A 203 -2.13 -14.75 -18.78
N LEU A 204 -2.68 -13.62 -19.21
CA LEU A 204 -4.05 -13.20 -18.93
C LEU A 204 -5.07 -14.21 -19.46
N GLY A 205 -4.88 -14.71 -20.70
CA GLY A 205 -5.73 -15.74 -21.28
C GLY A 205 -5.80 -16.99 -20.40
N ARG A 206 -4.63 -17.51 -20.01
CA ARG A 206 -4.54 -18.68 -19.12
C ARG A 206 -5.21 -18.44 -17.76
N ALA A 207 -4.99 -17.27 -17.16
CA ALA A 207 -5.60 -16.93 -15.87
C ALA A 207 -7.14 -16.86 -15.95
N LEU A 208 -7.67 -16.30 -17.05
CA LEU A 208 -9.11 -16.22 -17.29
C LEU A 208 -9.74 -17.59 -17.54
N ASP A 209 -9.07 -18.46 -18.29
CA ASP A 209 -9.53 -19.83 -18.52
C ASP A 209 -9.54 -20.64 -17.22
N ALA A 210 -8.47 -20.57 -16.43
CA ALA A 210 -8.41 -21.21 -15.11
C ALA A 210 -9.52 -20.71 -14.17
N ALA A 211 -9.84 -19.41 -14.21
CA ALA A 211 -10.93 -18.85 -13.43
C ALA A 211 -12.29 -19.40 -13.87
N ARG A 212 -12.54 -19.43 -15.18
CA ARG A 212 -13.76 -19.98 -15.78
C ARG A 212 -13.95 -21.46 -15.43
N GLU A 213 -12.91 -22.27 -15.54
CA GLU A 213 -12.93 -23.70 -15.20
C GLU A 213 -13.21 -23.93 -13.71
N ALA A 214 -12.73 -23.04 -12.84
CA ALA A 214 -13.02 -23.06 -11.41
C ALA A 214 -14.41 -22.50 -11.05
N GLY A 215 -15.17 -21.98 -12.01
CA GLY A 215 -16.45 -21.30 -11.77
C GLY A 215 -16.28 -20.00 -10.96
N LEU A 216 -15.19 -19.27 -11.20
CA LEU A 216 -14.84 -18.01 -10.56
C LEU A 216 -14.88 -16.86 -11.57
N VAL A 217 -15.21 -15.65 -11.08
CA VAL A 217 -15.17 -14.43 -11.89
C VAL A 217 -14.11 -13.45 -11.36
N PRO A 218 -13.36 -12.74 -12.22
CA PRO A 218 -12.46 -11.69 -11.77
C PRO A 218 -13.22 -10.57 -11.05
N ALA A 219 -12.65 -10.06 -9.95
CA ALA A 219 -13.23 -8.98 -9.15
C ALA A 219 -12.21 -7.89 -8.80
N PRO A 220 -12.66 -6.64 -8.54
CA PRO A 220 -11.77 -5.56 -8.11
C PRO A 220 -11.29 -5.80 -6.67
N LEU A 221 -9.99 -6.10 -6.51
CA LEU A 221 -9.35 -6.39 -5.22
C LEU A 221 -9.67 -5.36 -4.13
N GLY A 222 -9.61 -4.06 -4.47
CA GLY A 222 -9.83 -2.98 -3.50
C GLY A 222 -11.22 -2.94 -2.86
N ALA A 223 -12.22 -3.64 -3.44
CA ALA A 223 -13.55 -3.77 -2.83
C ALA A 223 -13.61 -4.83 -1.72
N TYR A 224 -12.61 -5.69 -1.62
CA TYR A 224 -12.55 -6.83 -0.69
C TYR A 224 -11.44 -6.70 0.35
N VAL A 225 -10.64 -5.63 0.30
CA VAL A 225 -9.54 -5.40 1.23
C VAL A 225 -9.97 -4.35 2.29
N PRO A 226 -9.80 -4.65 3.60
CA PRO A 226 -10.18 -3.78 4.72
C PRO A 226 -9.50 -2.42 4.75
#